data_AF-D8Q1S4-F1
#
_entry.id   AF-D8Q1S4-F1
#
_cell.length_a   1.000
_cell.length_b   1.000
_cell.length_c   1.000
_cell.angle_alpha   90.00
_cell.angle_beta   90.00
_cell.angle_gamma   90.00
#
_symmetry.space_group_name_H-M   'P 1'
#
loop_
_entity.id
_entity.type
_entity.pdbx_description
1 polymer ?
#
loop_
_entity_poly.entity_id
_entity_poly.type
_entity_poly.pdbx_seq_one_letter_code
_entity_poly.pdbx_strand_id
1 'polypeptide(L)'
;MPSLAIPSLANVCALNDWDISSSLYEPGQCRRFGTVEFMAVSHLTARASRLTARARSHPSTIHHLYRHDLEALIWVLVWTISCYADGEKIHAYPPMFSEWDANKPTLCGITKGAFLFSGTRVTPTAVSWEAEVRLADYFLIHLVEICAAASIRARLAQAVSLTGMAEPGSGEVPCEADEPGQIWAKVWSNIHRFEKLRYILPYIPKVLPAMP
;
A
#
# COMPACT_ATOMS: atom_id res chain seq x y z
N MET A 1 -31.88 -16.51 33.22
CA MET A 1 -30.50 -16.18 32.84
C MET A 1 -30.48 -15.81 31.37
N PRO A 2 -29.98 -14.62 30.98
CA PRO A 2 -29.94 -14.26 29.57
C PRO A 2 -28.90 -15.12 28.85
N SER A 3 -29.34 -15.77 27.79
CA SER A 3 -28.50 -16.56 26.88
C SER A 3 -27.43 -15.67 26.26
N LEU A 4 -26.16 -15.96 26.57
CA LEU A 4 -25.01 -15.42 25.83
C LEU A 4 -25.05 -16.00 24.42
N ALA A 5 -25.67 -15.26 23.49
CA ALA A 5 -25.58 -15.57 22.08
C ALA A 5 -24.11 -15.45 21.66
N ILE A 6 -23.52 -16.57 21.26
CA ILE A 6 -22.21 -16.59 20.60
C ILE A 6 -22.35 -15.74 19.33
N PRO A 7 -21.50 -14.72 19.10
CA PRO A 7 -21.54 -13.96 17.86
C PRO A 7 -21.45 -14.95 16.70
N SER A 8 -22.39 -14.89 15.76
CA SER A 8 -22.38 -15.82 14.62
C SER A 8 -21.03 -15.71 13.93
N LEU A 9 -20.37 -16.86 13.71
CA LEU A 9 -19.10 -17.00 12.97
C LEU A 9 -19.17 -16.53 11.50
N ALA A 10 -20.25 -15.87 11.08
CA ALA A 10 -20.59 -15.63 9.68
C ALA A 10 -19.64 -14.69 8.93
N ASN A 11 -18.76 -13.94 9.62
CA ASN A 11 -17.89 -12.94 8.98
C ASN A 11 -16.41 -13.10 9.37
N VAL A 12 -15.88 -14.32 9.34
CA VAL A 12 -14.42 -14.52 9.45
C VAL A 12 -13.80 -14.32 8.07
N CYS A 13 -13.13 -13.18 7.87
CA CYS A 13 -12.26 -12.96 6.71
C CYS A 13 -10.89 -13.56 7.01
N ALA A 14 -10.39 -14.41 6.12
CA ALA A 14 -9.04 -14.96 6.19
C ALA A 14 -8.22 -14.45 5.00
N LEU A 15 -7.03 -13.92 5.29
CA LEU A 15 -6.05 -13.62 4.25
C LEU A 15 -5.44 -14.94 3.76
N ASN A 16 -5.56 -15.22 2.47
CA ASN A 16 -5.08 -16.43 1.82
C ASN A 16 -3.99 -16.11 0.78
N ASP A 17 -3.51 -17.13 0.08
CA ASP A 17 -2.57 -17.00 -1.05
C ASP A 17 -1.21 -16.38 -0.66
N TRP A 18 -0.54 -17.03 0.29
CA TRP A 18 0.77 -16.62 0.81
C TRP A 18 1.94 -17.13 -0.04
N ASP A 19 1.68 -17.72 -1.20
CA ASP A 19 2.69 -18.30 -2.12
C ASP A 19 3.66 -17.23 -2.67
N ILE A 20 3.20 -15.97 -2.73
CA ILE A 20 3.99 -14.81 -3.15
C ILE A 20 4.62 -14.04 -1.98
N SER A 21 4.42 -14.49 -0.74
CA SER A 21 5.06 -13.86 0.42
C SER A 21 6.57 -14.09 0.37
N SER A 22 7.35 -13.01 0.46
CA SER A 22 8.80 -13.13 0.51
C SER A 22 9.20 -13.71 1.87
N SER A 23 9.86 -14.87 1.87
CA SER A 23 10.61 -15.32 3.02
C SER A 23 11.60 -14.24 3.45
N LEU A 24 11.56 -13.83 4.73
CA LEU A 24 12.53 -12.89 5.31
C LEU A 24 13.99 -13.38 5.16
N TYR A 25 14.18 -14.67 4.87
CA TYR A 25 15.49 -15.32 4.76
C TYR A 25 16.11 -15.31 3.36
N GLU A 26 15.35 -14.92 2.33
CA GLU A 26 15.89 -14.77 0.95
C GLU A 26 15.60 -13.37 0.37
N PRO A 27 16.18 -12.31 0.97
CA PRO A 27 16.06 -10.96 0.45
C PRO A 27 16.76 -10.87 -0.90
N GLY A 28 15.99 -10.88 -2.00
CA GLY A 28 16.54 -10.53 -3.31
C GLY A 28 15.93 -11.22 -4.53
N GLN A 29 15.11 -12.26 -4.35
CA GLN A 29 14.51 -12.99 -5.47
C GLN A 29 12.99 -12.83 -5.60
N CYS A 30 12.42 -11.75 -5.06
CA CYS A 30 11.00 -11.48 -5.30
C CYS A 30 10.79 -11.07 -6.76
N ARG A 31 10.56 -12.07 -7.62
CA ARG A 31 9.91 -11.86 -8.92
C ARG A 31 8.58 -11.16 -8.61
N ARG A 32 8.27 -10.11 -9.36
CA ARG A 32 7.10 -9.26 -9.10
C ARG A 32 5.82 -10.07 -9.32
N PHE A 33 5.25 -10.58 -8.24
CA PHE A 33 3.94 -11.22 -8.21
C PHE A 33 2.92 -10.29 -7.54
N GLY A 34 1.65 -10.43 -7.89
CA GLY A 34 0.53 -9.64 -7.36
C GLY A 34 -0.38 -9.08 -8.46
N THR A 35 -1.55 -8.64 -8.04
CA THR A 35 -2.56 -8.01 -8.89
C THR A 35 -2.15 -6.54 -9.15
N VAL A 36 -1.93 -6.16 -10.40
CA VAL A 36 -1.38 -4.85 -10.82
C VAL A 36 -2.18 -3.67 -10.24
N GLU A 37 -3.49 -3.86 -10.18
CA GLU A 37 -4.51 -2.95 -9.68
C GLU A 37 -4.33 -2.64 -8.18
N PHE A 38 -3.65 -3.49 -7.43
CA PHE A 38 -3.36 -3.30 -6.00
C PHE A 38 -1.87 -3.15 -5.71
N MET A 39 -0.99 -3.33 -6.69
CA MET A 39 0.44 -3.05 -6.50
C MET A 39 0.69 -1.59 -6.16
N ALA A 40 1.72 -1.37 -5.34
CA ALA A 40 2.22 -0.04 -5.02
C ALA A 40 2.76 0.70 -6.25
N VAL A 41 2.58 2.03 -6.27
CA VAL A 41 3.00 2.92 -7.37
C VAL A 41 4.50 2.80 -7.64
N SER A 42 5.32 2.64 -6.61
CA SER A 42 6.77 2.46 -6.74
C SER A 42 7.13 1.22 -7.58
N HIS A 43 6.42 0.10 -7.38
CA HIS A 43 6.63 -1.13 -8.15
C HIS A 43 6.22 -0.98 -9.62
N LEU A 44 5.13 -0.26 -9.86
CA LEU A 44 4.57 -0.01 -11.19
C LEU A 44 5.41 0.98 -12.01
N THR A 45 5.85 2.09 -11.41
CA THR A 45 6.62 3.14 -12.09
C THR A 45 8.07 2.73 -12.34
N ALA A 46 8.69 2.02 -11.40
CA ALA A 46 10.03 1.46 -11.62
C ALA A 46 10.04 0.31 -12.65
N ARG A 47 8.88 -0.25 -13.02
CA ARG A 47 8.76 -1.10 -14.22
C ARG A 47 8.93 -0.28 -15.50
N ALA A 48 8.35 0.93 -15.55
CA ALA A 48 8.49 1.84 -16.68
C ALA A 48 9.95 2.25 -16.91
N SER A 49 10.65 2.64 -15.83
CA SER A 49 12.05 3.05 -15.91
C SER A 49 12.99 1.92 -16.36
N ARG A 50 12.66 0.65 -16.06
CA ARG A 50 13.43 -0.52 -16.54
C ARG A 50 13.18 -0.90 -17.99
N LEU A 51 11.96 -0.66 -18.49
CA LEU A 51 11.63 -0.91 -19.89
C LEU A 51 12.26 0.14 -20.81
N THR A 52 12.46 1.37 -20.31
CA THR A 52 13.09 2.46 -21.07
C THR A 52 14.62 2.49 -20.92
N ALA A 53 15.17 2.05 -19.79
CA ALA A 53 16.60 1.89 -19.61
C ALA A 53 17.08 0.55 -20.19
N ARG A 54 17.68 0.59 -21.38
CA ARG A 54 18.42 -0.52 -22.01
C ARG A 54 19.19 -1.31 -20.94
N ALA A 55 18.89 -2.60 -20.82
CA ALA A 55 19.54 -3.59 -19.97
C ALA A 55 21.04 -3.33 -19.75
N ARG A 56 21.39 -2.62 -18.66
CA ARG A 56 22.76 -2.56 -18.17
C ARG A 56 22.81 -3.15 -16.77
N SER A 57 23.07 -4.45 -16.80
CA SER A 57 23.99 -5.17 -15.94
C SER A 57 23.58 -5.52 -14.51
N HIS A 58 22.50 -4.98 -13.92
CA HIS A 58 21.95 -5.52 -12.67
C HIS A 58 20.41 -5.44 -12.68
N PRO A 59 19.68 -6.54 -12.40
CA PRO A 59 18.28 -6.43 -12.07
C PRO A 59 18.18 -5.60 -10.79
N SER A 60 17.75 -4.34 -10.89
CA SER A 60 17.43 -3.54 -9.72
C SER A 60 16.22 -4.19 -9.05
N THR A 61 16.43 -5.13 -8.14
CA THR A 61 15.35 -5.72 -7.36
C THR A 61 14.73 -4.58 -6.54
N ILE A 62 13.45 -4.28 -6.76
CA ILE A 62 12.77 -3.39 -5.81
C ILE A 62 12.53 -4.25 -4.60
N HIS A 63 13.11 -3.85 -3.48
CA HIS A 63 12.86 -4.50 -2.22
C HIS A 63 11.38 -4.34 -1.89
N HIS A 64 10.72 -5.46 -1.60
CA HIS A 64 9.38 -5.42 -1.03
C HIS A 64 9.51 -4.92 0.41
N LEU A 65 8.63 -4.00 0.81
CA LEU A 65 8.69 -3.29 2.07
C LEU A 65 7.26 -3.21 2.61
N TYR A 66 7.11 -3.12 3.92
CA TYR A 66 5.79 -3.12 4.57
C TYR A 66 4.88 -1.98 4.11
N ARG A 67 5.45 -0.84 3.71
CA ARG A 67 4.68 0.26 3.10
C ARG A 67 3.99 -0.14 1.80
N HIS A 68 4.53 -1.11 1.06
CA HIS A 68 3.92 -1.60 -0.18
C HIS A 68 2.66 -2.43 0.11
N ASP A 69 2.66 -3.21 1.20
CA ASP A 69 1.47 -3.94 1.65
C ASP A 69 0.41 -2.99 2.20
N LEU A 70 0.83 -1.95 2.95
CA LEU A 70 -0.07 -0.88 3.39
C LEU A 70 -0.70 -0.17 2.17
N GLU A 71 0.09 0.20 1.18
CA GLU A 71 -0.41 0.81 -0.05
C GLU A 71 -1.40 -0.11 -0.79
N ALA A 72 -1.12 -1.41 -0.87
CA ALA A 72 -2.04 -2.38 -1.46
C ALA A 72 -3.38 -2.45 -0.71
N LEU A 73 -3.34 -2.47 0.63
CA LEU A 73 -4.55 -2.43 1.47
C LEU A 73 -5.38 -1.16 1.19
N ILE A 74 -4.73 -0.01 1.04
CA ILE A 74 -5.39 1.26 0.72
C ILE A 74 -6.09 1.16 -0.64
N TRP A 75 -5.42 0.61 -1.65
CA TRP A 75 -6.02 0.42 -2.97
C TRP A 75 -7.21 -0.56 -2.95
N VAL A 76 -7.15 -1.63 -2.16
CA VAL A 76 -8.29 -2.54 -1.96
C VAL A 76 -9.46 -1.81 -1.30
N LEU A 77 -9.22 -0.97 -0.29
CA LEU A 77 -10.26 -0.19 0.37
C LEU A 77 -10.92 0.81 -0.59
N VAL A 78 -10.12 1.59 -1.31
CA VAL A 78 -10.58 2.55 -2.33
C VAL A 78 -11.43 1.84 -3.38
N TRP A 79 -10.94 0.71 -3.89
CA TRP A 79 -11.67 -0.09 -4.87
C TRP A 79 -12.99 -0.63 -4.31
N THR A 80 -12.99 -1.12 -3.07
CA THR A 80 -14.20 -1.67 -2.41
C THR A 80 -15.28 -0.60 -2.25
N ILE A 81 -14.92 0.56 -1.69
CA ILE A 81 -15.83 1.71 -1.50
C ILE A 81 -16.43 2.16 -2.83
N SER A 82 -15.62 2.12 -3.90
CA SER A 82 -16.01 2.62 -5.21
C SER A 82 -16.61 1.56 -6.14
N CYS A 83 -16.65 0.28 -5.75
CA CYS A 83 -17.19 -0.80 -6.58
C CYS A 83 -18.24 -1.68 -5.89
N TYR A 84 -18.51 -1.54 -4.59
CA TYR A 84 -19.52 -2.35 -3.89
C TYR A 84 -20.61 -1.49 -3.30
N ALA A 85 -21.87 -1.87 -3.44
CA ALA A 85 -23.00 -1.28 -2.71
C ALA A 85 -23.78 -2.41 -2.07
N ASP A 86 -24.07 -2.30 -0.77
CA ASP A 86 -24.86 -3.28 -0.01
C ASP A 86 -24.36 -4.73 -0.13
N GLY A 87 -23.04 -4.91 -0.21
CA GLY A 87 -22.38 -6.22 -0.33
C GLY A 87 -22.31 -6.77 -1.75
N GLU A 88 -22.91 -6.09 -2.73
CA GLU A 88 -22.88 -6.48 -4.14
C GLU A 88 -21.94 -5.60 -4.96
N LYS A 89 -21.25 -6.21 -5.91
CA LYS A 89 -20.37 -5.49 -6.84
C LYS A 89 -21.21 -4.77 -7.89
N ILE A 90 -21.05 -3.45 -8.00
CA ILE A 90 -21.68 -2.68 -9.07
C ILE A 90 -20.88 -2.84 -10.38
N HIS A 91 -21.57 -3.06 -11.49
CA HIS A 91 -20.93 -3.34 -12.78
C HIS A 91 -20.34 -2.10 -13.48
N ALA A 92 -20.70 -0.90 -13.03
CA ALA A 92 -20.14 0.35 -13.53
C ALA A 92 -18.86 0.68 -12.76
N TYR A 93 -17.71 0.22 -13.26
CA TYR A 93 -16.43 0.67 -12.72
C TYR A 93 -16.30 2.18 -12.88
N PRO A 94 -15.89 2.91 -11.83
CA PRO A 94 -15.42 4.26 -11.99
C PRO A 94 -14.41 4.34 -13.15
N PRO A 95 -14.53 5.31 -14.07
CA PRO A 95 -13.62 5.42 -15.21
C PRO A 95 -12.14 5.39 -14.83
N MET A 96 -11.80 5.91 -13.64
CA MET A 96 -10.42 5.91 -13.12
C MET A 96 -9.80 4.50 -13.01
N PHE A 97 -10.59 3.46 -12.72
CA PHE A 97 -10.06 2.09 -12.59
C PHE A 97 -9.94 1.37 -13.93
N SER A 98 -10.57 1.87 -14.99
CA SER A 98 -10.43 1.29 -16.34
C SER A 98 -9.00 1.39 -16.86
N GLU A 99 -8.21 2.33 -16.33
CA GLU A 99 -6.81 2.52 -16.67
C GLU A 99 -5.87 1.73 -15.74
N TRP A 100 -6.40 1.12 -14.68
CA TRP A 100 -5.68 0.19 -13.81
C TRP A 100 -5.76 -1.19 -14.46
N ASP A 101 -5.06 -1.33 -15.58
CA ASP A 101 -5.07 -2.53 -16.41
C ASP A 101 -3.78 -3.33 -16.17
N ALA A 102 -3.92 -4.61 -15.84
CA ALA A 102 -2.80 -5.55 -15.68
C ALA A 102 -1.87 -5.61 -16.90
N ASN A 103 -2.39 -5.33 -18.10
CA ASN A 103 -1.61 -5.29 -19.34
C ASN A 103 -0.84 -3.98 -19.51
N LYS A 104 -1.18 -2.94 -18.74
CA LYS A 104 -0.57 -1.59 -18.81
C LYS A 104 -0.07 -1.14 -17.42
N PRO A 105 0.82 -1.90 -16.77
CA PRO A 105 1.27 -1.61 -15.40
C PRO A 105 1.94 -0.23 -15.27
N THR A 106 2.65 0.22 -16.29
CA THR A 106 3.21 1.59 -16.33
C THR A 106 2.11 2.64 -16.28
N LEU A 107 1.06 2.49 -17.09
CA LEU A 107 -0.06 3.43 -17.13
C LEU A 107 -0.84 3.39 -15.82
N CYS A 108 -1.06 2.19 -15.26
CA CYS A 108 -1.66 2.02 -13.93
C CYS A 108 -0.85 2.78 -12.86
N GLY A 109 0.48 2.66 -12.86
CA GLY A 109 1.34 3.39 -11.94
C GLY A 109 1.24 4.91 -12.09
N ILE A 110 1.22 5.42 -13.32
CA ILE A 110 1.07 6.85 -13.62
C ILE A 110 -0.29 7.38 -13.14
N THR A 111 -1.37 6.65 -13.43
CA THR A 111 -2.74 7.07 -13.13
C THR A 111 -3.04 6.99 -11.63
N LYS A 112 -2.54 5.97 -10.93
CA LYS A 112 -2.54 5.91 -9.46
C LYS A 112 -1.74 7.06 -8.85
N GLY A 113 -0.54 7.33 -9.37
CA GLY A 113 0.26 8.47 -8.94
C GLY A 113 -0.50 9.79 -9.13
N ALA A 114 -1.09 10.00 -10.30
CA ALA A 114 -1.90 11.17 -10.58
C ALA A 114 -3.07 11.29 -9.59
N PHE A 115 -3.78 10.20 -9.30
CA PHE A 115 -4.85 10.16 -8.32
C PHE A 115 -4.39 10.56 -6.91
N LEU A 116 -3.24 10.04 -6.46
CA LEU A 116 -2.67 10.40 -5.15
C LEU A 116 -2.35 11.90 -5.05
N PHE A 117 -1.75 12.48 -6.10
CA PHE A 117 -1.25 13.85 -6.05
C PHE A 117 -2.23 14.91 -6.56
N SER A 118 -3.34 14.53 -7.21
CA SER A 118 -4.38 15.45 -7.66
C SER A 118 -5.33 15.91 -6.54
N GLY A 119 -5.31 15.24 -5.39
CA GLY A 119 -6.31 15.45 -4.33
C GLY A 119 -7.70 14.98 -4.71
N THR A 120 -7.81 14.08 -5.70
CA THR A 120 -9.07 13.45 -6.07
C THR A 120 -9.63 12.68 -4.87
N ARG A 121 -10.91 12.90 -4.55
CA ARG A 121 -11.58 12.20 -3.46
C ARG A 121 -12.10 10.84 -3.89
N VAL A 122 -12.14 9.91 -2.96
CA VAL A 122 -12.81 8.62 -3.17
C VAL A 122 -14.30 8.86 -3.39
N THR A 123 -14.84 8.31 -4.47
CA THR A 123 -16.27 8.41 -4.77
C THR A 123 -16.96 7.14 -4.27
N PRO A 124 -17.80 7.21 -3.24
CA PRO A 124 -18.54 6.05 -2.78
C PRO A 124 -19.69 5.72 -3.73
N THR A 125 -19.97 4.43 -3.86
CA THR A 125 -21.13 3.90 -4.58
C THR A 125 -22.43 4.01 -3.79
N ALA A 126 -22.34 4.07 -2.46
CA ALA A 126 -23.46 4.08 -1.53
C ALA A 126 -23.17 4.98 -0.32
N VAL A 127 -24.22 5.57 0.24
CA VAL A 127 -24.14 6.47 1.40
C VAL A 127 -23.62 5.75 2.65
N SER A 128 -23.79 4.43 2.73
CA SER A 128 -23.28 3.57 3.80
C SER A 128 -21.76 3.60 3.95
N TRP A 129 -21.01 4.01 2.92
CA TRP A 129 -19.55 4.12 2.96
C TRP A 129 -19.01 5.45 3.50
N GLU A 130 -19.84 6.36 4.03
CA GLU A 130 -19.40 7.72 4.42
C GLU A 130 -18.22 7.70 5.42
N ALA A 131 -18.20 6.75 6.35
CA ALA A 131 -17.14 6.64 7.34
C ALA A 131 -15.84 6.09 6.72
N GLU A 132 -15.96 5.07 5.87
CA GLU A 132 -14.87 4.42 5.16
C GLU A 132 -14.24 5.34 4.12
N VAL A 133 -15.01 6.21 3.47
CA VAL A 133 -14.47 7.26 2.57
C VAL A 133 -13.52 8.18 3.35
N ARG A 134 -13.89 8.60 4.57
CA ARG A 134 -13.01 9.44 5.40
C ARG A 134 -11.75 8.71 5.81
N LEU A 135 -11.85 7.41 6.08
CA LEU A 135 -10.71 6.55 6.37
C LEU A 135 -9.78 6.43 5.15
N ALA A 136 -10.34 6.17 3.97
CA ALA A 136 -9.60 6.06 2.74
C ALA A 136 -8.91 7.38 2.37
N ASP A 137 -9.62 8.52 2.45
CA ASP A 137 -9.03 9.85 2.25
C ASP A 137 -7.86 10.09 3.22
N TYR A 138 -8.01 9.72 4.49
CA TYR A 138 -6.93 9.83 5.47
C TYR A 138 -5.71 8.97 5.09
N PHE A 139 -5.94 7.71 4.72
CA PHE A 139 -4.87 6.83 4.29
C PHE A 139 -4.18 7.29 3.02
N LEU A 140 -4.90 7.84 2.05
CA LEU A 140 -4.34 8.40 0.82
C LEU A 140 -3.43 9.60 1.12
N ILE A 141 -3.85 10.50 2.01
CA ILE A 141 -3.00 11.62 2.49
C ILE A 141 -1.73 11.06 3.14
N HIS A 142 -1.87 10.06 4.01
CA HIS A 142 -0.72 9.46 4.67
C HIS A 142 0.24 8.78 3.68
N LEU A 143 -0.30 8.13 2.65
CA LEU A 143 0.50 7.51 1.60
C LEU A 143 1.28 8.55 0.79
N VAL A 144 0.69 9.72 0.51
CA VAL A 144 1.38 10.86 -0.10
C VAL A 144 2.56 11.31 0.76
N GLU A 145 2.40 11.41 2.08
CA GLU A 145 3.49 11.77 3.00
C GLU A 145 4.63 10.73 2.97
N ILE A 146 4.30 9.45 2.99
CA ILE A 146 5.27 8.35 2.90
C ILE A 146 6.05 8.44 1.58
N CYS A 147 5.34 8.59 0.45
CA CYS A 147 5.93 8.70 -0.88
C CYS A 147 6.83 9.94 -1.02
N ALA A 148 6.40 11.09 -0.49
CA ALA A 148 7.18 12.31 -0.50
C ALA A 148 8.47 12.17 0.33
N ALA A 149 8.37 11.59 1.53
CA ALA A 149 9.52 11.35 2.40
C ALA A 149 10.53 10.38 1.75
N ALA A 150 10.06 9.30 1.13
CA ALA A 150 10.91 8.36 0.39
C ALA A 150 11.62 9.04 -0.80
N SER A 151 10.89 9.88 -1.54
CA SER A 151 11.46 10.64 -2.66
C SER A 151 12.54 11.63 -2.22
N ILE A 152 12.34 12.32 -1.10
CA ILE A 152 13.36 13.22 -0.51
C ILE A 152 14.60 12.42 -0.11
N ARG A 153 14.44 11.30 0.61
CA ARG A 153 15.56 10.43 1.01
C ARG A 153 16.36 9.96 -0.20
N ALA A 154 15.68 9.49 -1.25
CA ALA A 154 16.34 9.05 -2.48
C ALA A 154 17.17 10.16 -3.14
N ARG A 155 16.64 11.40 -3.19
CA ARG A 155 17.37 12.56 -3.74
C ARG A 155 18.57 12.95 -2.89
N LEU A 156 18.44 12.92 -1.57
CA LEU A 156 19.54 13.19 -0.65
C LEU A 156 20.65 12.15 -0.79
N ALA A 157 20.30 10.86 -0.85
CA ALA A 157 21.27 9.78 -1.05
C ALA A 157 22.03 9.94 -2.39
N GLN A 158 21.33 10.32 -3.47
CA GLN A 158 21.97 10.63 -4.75
C GLN A 158 22.91 11.83 -4.66
N ALA A 159 22.51 12.90 -3.96
CA ALA A 159 23.35 14.08 -3.78
C ALA A 159 24.65 13.75 -3.00
N VAL A 160 24.55 12.96 -1.93
CA VAL A 160 25.72 12.48 -1.15
C VAL A 160 26.65 11.63 -2.01
N SER A 161 26.11 10.77 -2.87
CA SER A 161 26.91 9.97 -3.80
C SER A 161 27.66 10.83 -4.83
N LEU A 162 27.07 11.94 -5.28
CA LEU A 162 27.67 12.83 -6.27
C LEU A 162 28.76 13.74 -5.68
N THR A 163 28.68 14.09 -4.39
CA THR A 163 29.67 14.96 -3.73
C THR A 163 30.94 14.24 -3.30
N GLY A 164 31.05 12.93 -3.52
CA GLY A 164 32.27 12.15 -3.19
C GLY A 164 32.58 12.06 -1.70
N MET A 165 31.65 12.48 -0.83
CA MET A 165 31.76 12.41 0.63
C MET A 165 31.43 11.01 1.19
N ALA A 166 31.24 10.02 0.32
CA ALA A 166 31.06 8.64 0.73
C ALA A 166 32.42 8.06 1.15
N GLU A 167 32.54 7.70 2.43
CA GLU A 167 33.68 6.97 2.98
C GLU A 167 34.02 5.76 2.07
N PRO A 168 35.26 5.65 1.56
CA PRO A 168 35.67 4.56 0.69
C PRO A 168 35.83 3.27 1.52
N GLY A 169 34.73 2.53 1.72
CA GLY A 169 34.79 1.25 2.43
C GLY A 169 33.45 0.55 2.70
N SER A 170 32.32 1.25 2.74
CA SER A 170 31.00 0.65 3.00
C SER A 170 30.23 0.44 1.68
N GLY A 171 30.62 -0.59 0.93
CA GLY A 171 30.07 -0.91 -0.40
C GLY A 171 28.60 -1.34 -0.46
N GLU A 172 27.83 -1.19 0.62
CA GLU A 172 26.39 -1.47 0.63
C GLU A 172 25.64 -0.19 0.98
N VAL A 173 24.92 0.34 -0.02
CA VAL A 173 23.84 1.32 0.24
C VAL A 173 22.90 0.63 1.22
N PRO A 174 22.67 1.18 2.43
CA PRO A 174 21.78 0.57 3.40
C PRO A 174 20.44 0.30 2.72
N CYS A 175 20.05 -0.98 2.65
CA CYS A 175 18.74 -1.35 2.16
C CYS A 175 17.73 -0.56 2.99
N GLU A 176 16.84 0.18 2.32
CA GLU A 176 15.79 0.91 3.01
C GLU A 176 14.95 -0.11 3.77
N ALA A 177 15.10 -0.15 5.09
CA ALA A 177 14.37 -1.05 5.97
C ALA A 177 13.24 -0.25 6.60
N ASP A 178 12.00 -0.55 6.22
CA ASP A 178 10.84 -0.05 6.93
C ASP A 178 10.58 -0.98 8.12
N GLU A 179 10.60 -0.43 9.34
CA GLU A 179 10.23 -1.20 10.54
C GLU A 179 8.70 -1.32 10.59
N PRO A 180 8.14 -2.56 10.57
CA PRO A 180 6.70 -2.78 10.41
C PRO A 180 5.91 -2.16 11.56
N GLY A 181 6.43 -2.31 12.78
CA GLY A 181 5.82 -1.80 13.99
C GLY A 181 5.63 -0.30 13.91
N GLN A 182 6.66 0.45 13.49
CA GLN A 182 6.58 1.89 13.29
C GLN A 182 5.57 2.33 12.23
N ILE A 183 5.58 1.72 11.04
CA ILE A 183 4.66 2.10 9.96
C ILE A 183 3.21 1.90 10.40
N TRP A 184 2.89 0.72 10.93
CA TRP A 184 1.54 0.40 11.38
C TRP A 184 1.14 1.18 12.64
N ALA A 185 2.03 1.32 13.63
CA ALA A 185 1.72 2.08 14.84
C ALA A 185 1.42 3.55 14.54
N LYS A 186 2.15 4.17 13.61
CA LYS A 186 1.87 5.55 13.18
C LYS A 186 0.48 5.65 12.55
N VAL A 187 0.11 4.72 11.68
CA VAL A 187 -1.22 4.66 11.08
C VAL A 187 -2.29 4.49 12.16
N TRP A 188 -2.15 3.50 13.03
CA TRP A 188 -3.15 3.15 14.05
C TRP A 188 -3.31 4.24 15.12
N SER A 189 -2.22 4.87 15.56
CA SER A 189 -2.27 5.94 16.57
C SER A 189 -3.15 7.12 16.15
N ASN A 190 -3.31 7.34 14.84
CA ASN A 190 -4.13 8.41 14.30
C ASN A 190 -5.58 7.98 14.03
N ILE A 191 -5.85 6.69 13.84
CA ILE A 191 -7.21 6.20 13.56
C ILE A 191 -8.16 6.44 14.74
N HIS A 192 -7.65 6.41 15.97
CA HIS A 192 -8.47 6.70 17.16
C HIS A 192 -9.12 8.09 17.14
N ARG A 193 -8.66 9.01 16.28
CA ARG A 193 -9.24 10.35 16.10
C ARG A 193 -10.54 10.35 15.31
N PHE A 194 -10.89 9.25 14.64
CA PHE A 194 -12.14 9.12 13.87
C PHE A 194 -13.23 8.49 14.75
N GLU A 195 -14.03 9.34 15.41
CA GLU A 195 -15.12 8.88 16.28
C GLU A 195 -16.13 7.97 15.56
N LYS A 196 -16.41 8.24 14.28
CA LYS A 196 -17.28 7.42 13.43
C LYS A 196 -16.71 6.02 13.16
N LEU A 197 -15.40 5.81 13.29
CA LEU A 197 -14.73 4.51 13.07
C LEU A 197 -14.63 3.68 14.36
N ARG A 198 -15.34 4.04 15.43
CA ARG A 198 -15.34 3.24 16.66
C ARG A 198 -15.79 1.79 16.44
N TYR A 199 -16.58 1.50 15.40
CA TYR A 199 -17.01 0.14 15.06
C TYR A 199 -15.89 -0.72 14.49
N ILE A 200 -14.82 -0.15 13.92
CA ILE A 200 -13.65 -0.93 13.47
C ILE A 200 -12.67 -1.20 14.61
N LEU A 201 -12.68 -0.40 15.68
CA LEU A 201 -11.75 -0.53 16.82
C LEU A 201 -11.73 -1.94 17.47
N PRO A 202 -12.86 -2.66 17.62
CA PRO A 202 -12.85 -4.03 18.14
C PRO A 202 -12.08 -5.02 17.25
N TYR A 203 -11.94 -4.72 15.96
CA TYR A 203 -11.24 -5.54 14.98
C TYR A 203 -9.77 -5.14 14.80
N ILE A 204 -9.37 -3.98 15.34
CA ILE A 204 -7.96 -3.59 15.38
C ILE A 204 -7.27 -4.42 16.45
N PRO A 205 -6.17 -5.13 16.13
CA PRO A 205 -5.40 -5.87 17.13
C PRO A 205 -4.95 -4.94 18.26
N LYS A 206 -5.43 -5.19 19.48
CA LYS A 206 -5.05 -4.41 20.68
C LYS A 206 -3.58 -4.58 21.06
N VAL A 207 -2.98 -5.66 20.58
CA VAL A 207 -1.58 -6.00 20.72
C VAL A 207 -1.16 -6.45 19.33
N LEU A 208 -0.31 -5.66 18.65
CA LEU A 208 0.43 -6.20 17.52
C LEU A 208 1.28 -7.35 18.08
N PRO A 209 1.17 -8.59 17.56
CA PRO A 209 2.02 -9.67 18.03
C PRO A 209 3.47 -9.19 17.95
N ALA A 210 4.25 -9.46 19.00
CA ALA A 210 5.68 -9.28 18.93
C ALA A 210 6.17 -10.06 17.71
N MET A 211 6.69 -9.34 16.72
CA MET A 211 7.27 -9.97 15.54
C MET A 211 8.45 -10.83 16.03
N PRO A 212 8.50 -12.13 15.68
CA PRO A 212 9.58 -13.02 16.10
C PRO A 212 10.93 -12.61 15.52
#